data_AF-A0AAV9QTF8-F1
#
_entry.id   AF-A0AAV9QTF8-F1
#
_cell.length_a   1.000
_cell.length_b   1.000
_cell.length_c   1.000
_cell.angle_alpha   90.00
_cell.angle_beta   90.00
_cell.angle_gamma   90.00
#
_symmetry.space_group_name_H-M   'P 1'
#
loop_
_entity.id
_entity.type
_entity.pdbx_description
1 polymer ?
#
loop_
_entity_poly.entity_id
_entity_poly.type
_entity_poly.pdbx_seq_one_letter_code
_entity_poly.pdbx_strand_id
1 'polypeptide(L)'
;MAEALPECYHGAMTKKECEELLGRKNKDGAYLIRESETIQGALCLCVYMKKVVYTYRILQAHNGNYTLLTTGGLQETYFKTLGDLIRNYKRRNQGLAIHLRYAVKRKTPRLIQPPRRLDIRPGVSAGVSAAEAGGRLVALPEEENDYENDPSSDYVEVLPD
;
A
#
# COMPACT_ATOMS: atom_id res chain seq x y z
N MET A 1 9.90 8.90 -19.48
CA MET A 1 8.97 9.93 -18.96
C MET A 1 8.45 9.41 -17.64
N ALA A 2 8.60 10.16 -16.54
CA ALA A 2 8.11 9.71 -15.24
C ALA A 2 6.59 9.74 -15.24
N GLU A 3 5.97 8.57 -15.05
CA GLU A 3 4.52 8.46 -15.01
C GLU A 3 4.01 9.09 -13.71
N ALA A 4 3.19 10.14 -13.83
CA ALA A 4 2.65 10.84 -12.66
C ALA A 4 1.60 9.94 -11.97
N LEU A 5 2.04 9.22 -10.95
CA LEU A 5 1.16 8.36 -10.15
C LEU A 5 0.15 9.22 -9.36
N PRO A 6 -1.11 8.77 -9.25
CA PRO A 6 -2.14 9.51 -8.52
C PRO A 6 -1.86 9.53 -7.01
N GLU A 7 -2.33 10.57 -6.31
CA GLU A 7 -2.14 10.71 -4.85
C GLU A 7 -2.74 9.56 -4.02
N CYS A 8 -3.64 8.78 -4.61
CA CYS A 8 -4.25 7.60 -4.01
C CYS A 8 -3.48 6.30 -4.30
N TYR A 9 -2.27 6.39 -4.87
CA TYR A 9 -1.38 5.26 -5.07
C TYR A 9 -0.57 4.97 -3.81
N HIS A 10 -0.59 3.72 -3.35
CA HIS A 10 0.11 3.30 -2.13
C HIS A 10 1.34 2.41 -2.37
N GLY A 11 1.54 1.94 -3.60
CA GLY A 11 2.58 0.97 -3.94
C GLY A 11 2.22 -0.45 -3.47
N ALA A 12 3.25 -1.20 -3.09
CA ALA A 12 3.16 -2.54 -2.49
C ALA A 12 2.46 -2.47 -1.12
N MET A 13 1.13 -2.49 -1.15
CA MET A 13 0.27 -2.59 0.01
C MET A 13 -0.47 -3.92 -0.03
N THR A 14 -0.45 -4.64 1.09
CA THR A 14 -1.12 -5.95 1.17
C THR A 14 -2.63 -5.79 1.16
N LYS A 15 -3.34 -6.85 0.75
CA LYS A 15 -4.81 -6.87 0.79
C LYS A 15 -5.35 -6.52 2.19
N LYS A 16 -4.76 -7.11 3.24
CA LYS A 16 -5.15 -6.88 4.64
C LYS A 16 -5.00 -5.42 5.06
N GLU A 17 -3.85 -4.81 4.75
CA GLU A 17 -3.58 -3.39 5.05
C GLU A 17 -4.58 -2.47 4.32
N CYS A 18 -4.90 -2.79 3.07
CA CYS A 18 -5.89 -2.05 2.29
C CYS A 18 -7.29 -2.14 2.92
N GLU A 19 -7.73 -3.34 3.30
CA GLU A 19 -9.01 -3.58 3.94
C GLU A 19 -9.11 -2.85 5.29
N GLU A 20 -8.05 -2.90 6.09
CA GLU A 20 -7.99 -2.19 7.36
C GLU A 20 -8.05 -0.66 7.17
N LEU A 21 -7.26 -0.11 6.24
CA LEU A 21 -7.20 1.32 5.99
C LEU A 21 -8.55 1.88 5.51
N LEU A 22 -9.19 1.18 4.57
CA LEU A 22 -10.52 1.53 4.08
C LEU A 22 -11.61 1.31 5.13
N GLY A 23 -11.53 0.20 5.88
CA GLY A 23 -12.44 -0.14 6.97
C GLY A 23 -12.43 0.89 8.10
N ARG A 24 -11.23 1.34 8.50
CA ARG A 24 -11.02 2.43 9.48
C ARG A 24 -11.58 3.75 8.99
N LYS A 25 -11.52 4.03 7.68
CA LYS A 25 -12.11 5.25 7.10
C LYS A 25 -13.64 5.22 7.15
N ASN A 26 -14.23 4.03 6.98
CA ASN A 26 -15.67 3.77 7.03
C ASN A 26 -16.50 4.73 6.15
N LYS A 27 -16.01 5.00 4.93
CA LYS A 27 -16.64 5.94 3.99
C LYS A 27 -16.94 5.24 2.67
N ASP A 28 -18.21 5.16 2.31
CA ASP A 28 -18.63 4.61 1.01
C ASP A 28 -18.04 5.41 -0.16
N GLY A 29 -17.45 4.69 -1.11
CA GLY A 29 -16.72 5.28 -2.22
C GLY A 29 -15.31 5.77 -1.85
N ALA A 30 -14.81 5.41 -0.66
CA ALA A 30 -13.38 5.54 -0.37
C ALA A 30 -12.59 4.55 -1.21
N TYR A 31 -11.46 5.01 -1.76
CA TYR A 31 -10.69 4.19 -2.69
C TYR A 31 -9.19 4.47 -2.63
N LEU A 32 -8.41 3.49 -3.06
CA LEU A 32 -6.97 3.58 -3.26
C LEU A 32 -6.51 2.63 -4.36
N ILE A 33 -5.31 2.86 -4.88
CA ILE A 33 -4.63 1.99 -5.83
C ILE A 33 -3.40 1.39 -5.15
N ARG A 34 -3.24 0.08 -5.29
CA ARG A 34 -2.08 -0.68 -4.81
C ARG A 34 -1.50 -1.55 -5.91
N GLU A 35 -0.28 -2.03 -5.71
CA GLU A 35 0.33 -3.05 -6.56
C GLU A 35 -0.29 -4.42 -6.25
N SER A 36 -0.41 -5.27 -7.27
CA SER A 36 -0.90 -6.64 -7.08
C SER A 36 0.21 -7.50 -6.47
N GLU A 37 -0.09 -8.15 -5.34
CA GLU A 37 0.85 -9.07 -4.67
C GLU A 37 1.11 -10.33 -5.51
N THR A 38 0.13 -10.74 -6.31
CA THR A 38 0.16 -12.01 -7.05
C THR A 38 0.66 -11.85 -8.49
N ILE A 39 0.52 -10.65 -9.08
CA ILE A 39 0.90 -10.40 -10.48
C ILE A 39 1.78 -9.17 -10.55
N GLN A 40 3.05 -9.39 -10.89
CA GLN A 40 4.00 -8.30 -11.11
C GLN A 40 3.53 -7.42 -12.26
N GLY A 41 3.60 -6.09 -12.06
CA GLY A 41 3.16 -5.10 -13.05
C GLY A 41 1.64 -4.88 -13.13
N ALA A 42 0.82 -5.70 -12.44
CA ALA A 42 -0.60 -5.43 -12.33
C ALA A 42 -0.90 -4.51 -11.15
N LEU A 43 -1.85 -3.62 -11.33
CA LEU A 43 -2.34 -2.73 -10.28
C LEU A 43 -3.73 -3.19 -9.82
N CYS A 44 -4.10 -2.81 -8.60
CA CYS A 44 -5.38 -3.14 -8.00
C CYS A 44 -6.05 -1.85 -7.50
N LEU A 45 -7.23 -1.55 -8.04
CA LEU A 45 -8.12 -0.51 -7.53
C LEU A 45 -9.00 -1.11 -6.44
N CYS A 46 -8.87 -0.62 -5.22
CA CYS A 46 -9.68 -1.06 -4.08
C CYS A 46 -10.69 0.03 -3.72
N VAL A 47 -11.96 -0.34 -3.60
CA VAL A 47 -13.08 0.57 -3.34
C VAL A 47 -13.92 0.04 -2.18
N TYR A 48 -14.17 0.87 -1.18
CA TYR A 48 -14.98 0.54 -0.01
C TYR A 48 -16.46 0.85 -0.24
N MET A 49 -17.32 -0.12 0.06
CA MET A 49 -18.77 0.04 0.05
C MET A 49 -19.42 -0.91 1.05
N LYS A 50 -20.29 -0.39 1.92
CA LYS A 50 -21.11 -1.17 2.86
C LYS A 50 -20.31 -2.22 3.66
N LYS A 51 -19.17 -1.83 4.23
CA LYS A 51 -18.24 -2.71 4.98
C LYS A 51 -17.54 -3.80 4.16
N VAL A 52 -17.61 -3.73 2.84
CA VAL A 52 -16.91 -4.63 1.91
C VAL A 52 -15.92 -3.83 1.07
N VAL A 53 -14.74 -4.40 0.82
CA VAL A 53 -13.75 -3.84 -0.11
C VAL A 53 -13.81 -4.58 -1.43
N TYR A 54 -14.24 -3.88 -2.47
CA TYR A 54 -14.24 -4.37 -3.84
C TYR A 54 -12.87 -4.12 -4.45
N THR A 55 -12.25 -5.18 -4.96
CA THR A 55 -10.94 -5.10 -5.62
C THR A 55 -11.13 -5.33 -7.11
N TYR A 56 -10.66 -4.38 -7.91
CA TYR A 56 -10.69 -4.42 -9.37
C TYR A 56 -9.26 -4.42 -9.89
N ARG A 57 -8.97 -5.25 -10.89
CA ARG A 57 -7.61 -5.37 -11.44
C ARG A 57 -7.42 -4.36 -12.55
N ILE A 58 -6.37 -3.56 -12.47
CA ILE A 58 -5.94 -2.67 -13.54
C ILE A 58 -4.80 -3.37 -14.28
N LEU A 59 -4.96 -3.55 -15.57
CA LEU A 59 -3.96 -4.12 -16.45
C LEU A 59 -3.41 -3.04 -17.38
N GLN A 60 -2.11 -3.10 -17.66
CA GLN A 60 -1.49 -2.29 -18.70
C GLN A 60 -1.52 -3.07 -20.02
N ALA A 61 -2.11 -2.48 -21.04
CA ALA A 61 -2.14 -3.02 -22.39
C ALA A 61 -0.80 -2.76 -23.10
N HIS A 62 -0.54 -3.50 -24.19
CA HIS A 62 0.69 -3.40 -24.97
C HIS A 62 0.96 -2.01 -25.57
N ASN A 63 -0.08 -1.20 -25.74
CA ASN A 63 0.01 0.18 -26.21
C ASN A 63 0.33 1.20 -25.10
N GLY A 64 0.56 0.73 -23.86
CA GLY A 64 0.81 1.57 -22.68
C GLY A 64 -0.45 2.12 -22.01
N ASN A 65 -1.65 1.81 -22.53
CA ASN A 65 -2.90 2.22 -21.91
C ASN A 65 -3.28 1.31 -20.74
N TYR A 66 -4.05 1.84 -19.81
CA TYR A 66 -4.61 1.14 -18.66
C TYR A 66 -6.05 0.72 -18.92
N THR A 67 -6.38 -0.53 -18.60
CA THR A 67 -7.76 -1.04 -18.59
C THR A 67 -8.12 -1.55 -17.19
N LEU A 68 -9.37 -1.36 -16.78
CA LEU A 68 -9.89 -1.88 -15.52
C LEU A 68 -10.77 -3.10 -15.77
N LEU A 69 -10.42 -4.22 -15.16
CA LEU A 69 -11.18 -5.45 -15.22
C LEU A 69 -12.35 -5.39 -14.23
N THR A 70 -13.56 -5.20 -14.76
CA THR A 70 -14.81 -5.21 -14.00
C THR A 70 -15.64 -6.46 -14.30
N THR A 71 -16.18 -7.12 -13.28
CA THR A 71 -17.00 -8.36 -13.37
C THR A 71 -18.35 -8.18 -14.09
N GLY A 72 -18.69 -6.98 -14.57
CA GLY A 72 -20.04 -6.67 -15.06
C GLY A 72 -20.30 -6.83 -16.57
N GLY A 73 -19.38 -7.40 -17.35
CA GLY A 73 -19.54 -7.49 -18.82
C GLY A 73 -19.65 -6.12 -19.51
N LEU A 74 -19.28 -5.05 -18.81
CA LEU A 74 -19.24 -3.70 -19.36
C LEU A 74 -18.02 -3.54 -20.25
N GLN A 75 -18.14 -2.67 -21.25
CA GLN A 75 -17.09 -2.44 -22.24
C GLN A 75 -15.76 -2.07 -21.57
N GLU A 76 -14.72 -2.83 -21.90
CA GLU A 76 -13.36 -2.53 -21.50
C GLU A 76 -12.99 -1.13 -21.96
N THR A 77 -12.70 -0.25 -21.01
CA THR A 77 -12.33 1.12 -21.30
C THR A 77 -10.84 1.29 -21.11
N TYR A 78 -10.17 1.81 -22.13
CA TYR A 78 -8.74 2.07 -22.13
C TYR A 78 -8.45 3.53 -21.80
N PHE A 79 -7.51 3.75 -20.89
CA PHE A 79 -7.12 5.07 -20.41
C PHE A 79 -5.63 5.28 -20.62
N LYS A 80 -5.23 6.46 -21.09
CA LYS A 80 -3.81 6.79 -21.28
C LYS A 80 -3.05 6.90 -19.96
N THR A 81 -3.74 7.33 -18.90
CA THR A 81 -3.16 7.51 -17.56
C THR A 81 -4.09 6.97 -16.49
N LEU A 82 -3.52 6.56 -15.35
CA LEU A 82 -4.31 6.20 -14.16
C LEU A 82 -5.18 7.37 -13.67
N GLY A 83 -4.74 8.61 -13.87
CA GLY A 83 -5.51 9.80 -13.54
C GLY A 83 -6.79 9.95 -14.36
N ASP A 84 -6.73 9.65 -15.67
CA ASP A 84 -7.92 9.60 -16.53
C ASP A 84 -8.87 8.46 -16.14
N LEU A 85 -8.31 7.28 -15.86
CA LEU A 85 -9.05 6.13 -15.35
C LEU A 85 -9.88 6.52 -14.11
N ILE A 86 -9.21 7.07 -13.09
CA ILE A 86 -9.87 7.51 -11.86
C ILE A 86 -10.96 8.56 -12.16
N ARG A 87 -10.67 9.56 -13.01
CA ARG A 87 -11.64 10.60 -13.36
C ARG A 87 -12.89 10.02 -14.02
N ASN A 88 -12.76 9.01 -14.87
CA ASN A 88 -13.91 8.33 -15.46
C ASN A 88 -14.76 7.63 -14.40
N TYR A 89 -14.12 6.83 -13.54
CA TYR A 89 -14.80 6.05 -12.50
C TYR A 89 -15.33 6.88 -11.30
N LYS A 90 -15.01 8.18 -11.23
CA LYS A 90 -15.72 9.13 -10.34
C LYS A 90 -17.16 9.35 -10.76
N ARG A 91 -17.51 9.10 -12.03
CA ARG A 91 -18.89 9.18 -12.52
C ARG A 91 -19.68 7.95 -12.08
N ARG A 92 -21.00 8.11 -11.93
CA ARG A 92 -21.90 7.00 -11.59
C ARG A 92 -22.07 6.05 -12.78
N ASN A 93 -22.47 4.81 -12.49
CA ASN A 93 -22.83 3.79 -13.49
C ASN A 93 -21.70 3.42 -14.49
N GLN A 94 -20.45 3.44 -14.03
CA GLN A 94 -19.29 3.05 -14.85
C GLN A 94 -18.85 1.59 -14.64
N GLY A 95 -19.67 0.75 -13.99
CA GLY A 95 -19.33 -0.66 -13.76
C GLY A 95 -18.59 -0.98 -12.46
N LEU A 96 -18.39 0.01 -11.60
CA LEU A 96 -17.98 -0.21 -10.21
C LEU A 96 -19.21 -0.44 -9.32
N ALA A 97 -18.99 -1.15 -8.21
CA ALA A 97 -19.99 -1.31 -7.15
C ALA A 97 -20.44 0.07 -6.61
N ILE A 98 -19.50 1.01 -6.50
CA ILE A 98 -19.76 2.40 -6.19
C ILE A 98 -18.80 3.31 -6.95
N HIS A 99 -19.27 4.51 -7.32
CA HIS A 99 -18.44 5.53 -7.94
C HIS A 99 -17.38 6.04 -6.95
N LEU A 100 -16.21 6.42 -7.47
CA LEU A 100 -15.10 6.89 -6.67
C LEU A 100 -15.42 8.27 -6.05
N ARG A 101 -15.35 8.40 -4.72
CA ARG A 101 -15.66 9.64 -4.00
C ARG A 101 -14.49 10.18 -3.20
N TYR A 102 -13.87 9.33 -2.38
CA TYR A 102 -12.85 9.75 -1.42
C TYR A 102 -11.52 9.07 -1.70
N ALA A 103 -10.60 9.81 -2.32
CA ALA A 103 -9.23 9.35 -2.52
C ALA A 103 -8.53 9.20 -1.16
N VAL A 104 -8.08 8.00 -0.84
CA VAL A 104 -7.28 7.76 0.36
C VAL A 104 -5.82 7.96 0.01
N LYS A 105 -5.22 9.04 0.50
CA LYS A 105 -3.79 9.32 0.32
C LYS A 105 -2.95 8.46 1.24
N ARG A 106 -1.75 8.07 0.81
CA ARG A 106 -0.78 7.40 1.68
C ARG A 106 -0.36 8.37 2.79
N LYS A 107 -0.58 8.01 4.05
CA LYS A 107 0.10 8.69 5.15
C LYS A 107 1.56 8.28 5.03
N THR A 108 2.39 9.13 4.45
CA THR A 108 3.82 9.07 4.72
C THR A 108 3.97 9.01 6.24
N PRO A 109 4.66 8.02 6.83
CA PRO A 109 5.01 8.13 8.24
C PRO A 109 5.74 9.47 8.35
N ARG A 110 5.18 10.39 9.14
CA ARG A 110 5.89 11.62 9.46
C ARG A 110 7.16 11.12 10.14
N LEU A 111 8.28 11.17 9.43
CA LEU A 111 9.59 11.08 10.04
C LEU A 111 9.52 11.97 11.26
N ILE A 112 9.74 11.36 12.42
CA ILE A 112 9.77 11.99 13.73
C ILE A 112 10.51 13.31 13.54
N GLN A 113 9.82 14.42 13.73
CA GLN A 113 10.50 15.72 13.73
C GLN A 113 11.61 15.58 14.78
N PRO A 114 12.88 15.83 14.44
CA PRO A 114 13.89 15.91 15.48
C PRO A 114 13.39 16.92 16.50
N PRO A 115 13.47 16.62 17.80
CA PRO A 115 12.94 17.52 18.83
C PRO A 115 13.48 18.92 18.54
N ARG A 116 12.57 19.89 18.41
CA ARG A 116 12.95 21.29 18.26
C ARG A 116 13.89 21.61 19.41
N ARG A 117 15.17 21.76 19.09
CA ARG A 117 16.22 22.14 20.03
C ARG A 117 15.75 23.44 20.66
N LEU A 118 15.33 23.41 21.92
CA LEU A 118 15.08 24.64 22.66
C LEU A 118 16.40 25.43 22.63
N ASP A 119 16.34 26.65 22.10
CA ASP A 119 17.43 27.61 22.09
C ASP A 119 17.79 28.01 23.53
N ILE A 120 18.55 27.15 24.20
CA ILE A 120 19.21 27.51 25.45
C ILE A 120 20.45 28.29 25.03
N ARG A 121 20.37 29.61 25.15
CA ARG A 121 21.57 30.46 25.23
C ARG A 121 22.07 30.39 26.68
N PRO A 122 23.34 30.04 26.91
CA PRO A 122 24.01 30.51 28.09
C PRO A 122 25.26 31.28 27.70
N GLY A 123 25.24 32.58 27.97
CA GLY A 123 26.45 33.27 28.35
C GLY A 123 26.90 32.80 29.73
N VAL A 124 28.18 33.07 30.00
CA VAL A 124 28.98 32.90 31.22
C VAL A 124 29.56 31.51 31.57
N SER A 125 30.86 31.62 31.84
CA SER A 125 31.95 30.68 32.03
C SER A 125 32.05 30.07 33.43
N ALA A 126 32.50 28.82 33.50
CA ALA A 126 33.25 28.10 34.56
C ALA A 126 32.82 26.62 34.43
N GLY A 127 33.67 25.59 34.31
CA GLY A 127 34.91 25.29 35.00
C GLY A 127 34.76 23.88 35.61
N VAL A 128 35.76 23.02 35.39
CA VAL A 128 36.14 21.78 36.09
C VAL A 128 35.42 20.41 35.85
N SER A 129 36.19 19.53 35.21
CA SER A 129 36.66 18.18 35.61
C SER A 129 35.74 16.97 35.83
N ALA A 130 36.14 15.90 35.11
CA ALA A 130 36.43 14.53 35.55
C ALA A 130 35.28 13.56 35.91
N ALA A 131 35.27 12.39 35.25
CA ALA A 131 35.61 11.09 35.85
C ALA A 131 35.00 9.93 35.04
N GLU A 132 35.77 8.86 34.93
CA GLU A 132 35.44 7.59 34.26
C GLU A 132 34.68 6.61 35.16
N ALA A 133 34.08 5.59 34.53
CA ALA A 133 33.62 4.27 35.02
C ALA A 133 32.22 3.99 34.43
N GLY A 134 31.86 2.85 33.84
CA GLY A 134 32.27 1.46 34.04
C GLY A 134 30.99 0.63 34.20
N GLY A 135 30.83 -0.48 33.45
CA GLY A 135 29.75 -1.47 33.61
C GLY A 135 29.08 -1.84 32.26
N ARG A 136 29.43 -2.93 31.57
CA ARG A 136 29.24 -4.39 31.81
C ARG A 136 27.93 -4.95 31.21
N LEU A 137 28.10 -5.54 30.02
CA LEU A 137 27.56 -6.80 29.44
C LEU A 137 26.15 -7.29 29.80
N VAL A 138 25.32 -7.55 28.77
CA VAL A 138 24.51 -8.79 28.53
C VAL A 138 23.94 -8.70 27.09
N ALA A 139 24.39 -9.51 26.12
CA ALA A 139 24.00 -10.89 25.77
C ALA A 139 22.80 -10.97 24.77
N LEU A 140 23.07 -11.62 23.62
CA LEU A 140 22.17 -12.00 22.50
C LEU A 140 21.08 -13.01 22.95
N PRO A 141 20.00 -13.23 22.18
CA PRO A 141 20.04 -14.10 20.97
C PRO A 141 19.32 -13.43 19.77
N GLU A 142 19.77 -13.50 18.51
CA GLU A 142 19.75 -14.66 17.60
C GLU A 142 18.44 -15.46 17.67
N GLU A 143 17.43 -15.02 16.91
CA GLU A 143 16.32 -15.89 16.53
C GLU A 143 16.29 -16.00 15.00
N GLU A 144 17.06 -16.98 14.56
CA GLU A 144 16.94 -17.74 13.32
C GLU A 144 15.50 -18.26 13.22
N ASN A 145 14.69 -17.70 12.31
CA ASN A 145 13.40 -18.32 11.98
C ASN A 145 13.66 -19.38 10.91
N ASP A 146 13.78 -20.60 11.41
CA ASP A 146 13.75 -21.87 10.71
C ASP A 146 12.45 -21.94 9.88
N TYR A 147 12.55 -21.68 8.57
CA TYR A 147 11.46 -21.96 7.64
C TYR A 147 11.46 -23.46 7.45
N GLU A 148 10.82 -24.15 8.40
CA GLU A 148 10.67 -25.60 8.37
C GLU A 148 10.02 -25.98 7.04
N ASN A 149 10.83 -26.65 6.22
CA ASN A 149 10.47 -27.23 4.95
C ASN A 149 9.52 -28.40 5.24
N ASP A 150 8.22 -28.11 5.34
CA ASP A 150 7.17 -29.14 5.40
C ASP A 150 7.19 -29.94 4.08
N PRO A 151 7.59 -31.23 4.10
CA PRO A 151 7.63 -32.08 2.92
C PRO A 151 6.36 -32.94 2.86
N SER A 152 5.17 -32.35 3.04
CA SER A 152 3.91 -33.08 2.92
C SER A 152 2.83 -32.27 2.19
N SER A 153 2.97 -32.19 0.87
CA SER A 153 1.78 -32.14 0.01
C SER A 153 1.96 -33.13 -1.13
N ASP A 154 1.33 -34.27 -0.91
CA ASP A 154 1.11 -35.40 -1.81
C ASP A 154 0.51 -34.90 -3.14
N TYR A 155 1.37 -34.59 -4.11
CA TYR A 155 0.96 -34.27 -5.47
C TYR A 155 0.65 -35.58 -6.17
N VAL A 156 -0.60 -36.03 -6.09
CA VAL A 156 -1.10 -37.15 -6.89
C VAL A 156 -1.16 -36.68 -8.34
N GLU A 157 -0.18 -37.11 -9.14
CA GLU A 157 -0.22 -37.03 -10.60
C GLU A 157 -1.36 -37.89 -11.12
N VAL A 158 -2.50 -37.26 -11.43
CA VAL A 158 -3.56 -37.88 -12.23
C VAL A 158 -3.29 -37.54 -13.69
N LEU A 159 -2.59 -38.42 -14.39
CA LEU A 159 -2.50 -38.41 -15.85
C LEU A 159 -3.91 -38.68 -16.44
N PRO A 160 -4.36 -37.91 -17.44
CA PRO A 160 -5.53 -38.28 -18.23
C PRO A 160 -5.19 -39.36 -19.28
N ASP A 161 -6.22 -40.16 -19.57
CA ASP A 161 -6.36 -41.41 -20.36
C ASP A 161 -5.46 -41.58 -21.61
#